data_AF-A0A179VH18-F1
#
_entry.id   AF-A0A179VH18-F1
#
_cell.length_a   1.000
_cell.length_b   1.000
_cell.length_c   1.000
_cell.angle_alpha   90.00
_cell.angle_beta   90.00
_cell.angle_gamma   90.00
#
_symmetry.space_group_name_H-M   'P 1'
#
loop_
_entity.id
_entity.type
_entity.pdbx_description
1 polymer ?
#
loop_
_entity_poly.entity_id
_entity_poly.type
_entity_poly.pdbx_seq_one_letter_code
_entity_poly.pdbx_strand_id
1 'polypeptide(L)'
;MSDIDPREAKLPAWAREQLAKARIGRVAAEDKLNAHLATITKSRIWYGDYTNPIYIDDKDGYRTVYFSPSGSGSAFDQIGVAIRDGGIEIQGGNSVALELQSSNFFRVYLQDWRRSK
;
A
#
# COMPACT_ATOMS: atom_id res chain seq x y z
N MET A 1 21.87 11.50 -17.62
CA MET A 1 21.65 11.76 -19.06
C MET A 1 21.65 10.41 -19.74
N SER A 2 20.52 9.95 -20.28
CA SER A 2 20.44 8.66 -20.96
C SER A 2 21.20 8.73 -22.28
N ASP A 3 22.25 7.92 -22.43
CA ASP A 3 22.89 7.65 -23.71
C ASP A 3 21.80 7.28 -24.73
N ILE A 4 21.71 8.06 -25.81
CA ILE A 4 20.80 7.76 -26.91
C ILE A 4 21.35 6.50 -27.59
N ASP A 5 20.53 5.45 -27.70
CA ASP A 5 20.95 4.23 -28.36
C ASP A 5 21.31 4.53 -29.82
N PRO A 6 22.53 4.20 -30.28
CA PRO A 6 23.00 4.53 -31.63
C PRO A 6 22.15 3.90 -32.74
N ARG A 7 21.31 2.90 -32.43
CA ARG A 7 20.35 2.30 -33.35
C ARG A 7 19.15 3.21 -33.66
N GLU A 8 18.82 4.14 -32.77
CA GLU A 8 17.68 5.05 -32.94
C GLU A 8 17.89 6.07 -34.05
N ALA A 9 19.15 6.44 -34.33
CA ALA A 9 19.49 7.33 -35.43
C ALA A 9 19.09 6.73 -36.80
N LYS A 10 18.99 5.39 -36.89
CA LYS A 10 18.61 4.66 -38.11
C LYS A 10 17.10 4.49 -38.27
N LEU A 11 16.29 4.92 -37.30
CA LEU A 11 14.84 4.76 -37.37
C LEU A 11 14.21 5.79 -38.33
N PRO A 12 13.13 5.40 -39.05
CA PRO A 12 12.30 6.33 -39.80
C PRO A 12 11.82 7.50 -38.93
N ALA A 13 11.58 8.68 -39.52
CA ALA A 13 11.20 9.89 -38.79
C ALA A 13 9.97 9.68 -37.87
N TRP A 14 8.93 9.02 -38.38
CA TRP A 14 7.73 8.71 -37.62
C TRP A 14 8.01 7.83 -36.38
N ALA A 15 8.96 6.87 -36.49
CA ALA A 15 9.31 5.98 -35.39
C ALA A 15 10.13 6.70 -34.32
N ARG A 16 11.03 7.60 -34.73
CA ARG A 16 11.78 8.47 -33.81
C ARG A 16 10.84 9.41 -33.05
N GLU A 17 9.83 9.97 -33.72
CA GLU A 17 8.81 10.81 -33.09
C GLU A 17 7.99 10.04 -32.06
N GLN A 18 7.56 8.81 -32.36
CA GLN A 18 6.84 7.98 -31.39
C GLN A 18 7.70 7.62 -30.18
N LEU A 19 8.98 7.31 -30.40
CA LEU A 19 9.92 7.03 -29.32
C LEU A 19 10.15 8.26 -28.44
N ALA A 20 10.28 9.44 -29.04
CA ALA A 20 10.40 10.70 -28.31
C ALA A 20 9.15 10.99 -27.47
N LYS A 21 7.95 10.79 -28.03
CA LYS A 21 6.68 10.91 -27.28
C LYS A 21 6.62 9.94 -26.10
N ALA A 22 7.00 8.69 -26.31
CA ALA A 22 7.04 7.68 -25.24
C ALA A 22 8.03 8.06 -24.14
N ARG A 23 9.21 8.59 -24.48
CA ARG A 23 10.20 9.09 -23.51
C ARG A 23 9.66 10.24 -22.68
N ILE A 24 9.04 11.23 -23.31
CA ILE A 24 8.42 12.37 -22.63
C ILE A 24 7.32 11.87 -21.67
N GLY A 25 6.47 10.96 -22.14
CA GLY A 25 5.42 10.35 -21.31
C GLY A 25 5.99 9.59 -20.10
N ARG A 26 7.06 8.82 -20.30
CA ARG A 26 7.75 8.11 -19.22
C ARG A 26 8.32 9.08 -18.18
N VAL A 27 9.07 10.10 -18.61
CA VAL A 27 9.65 11.09 -17.70
C VAL A 27 8.55 11.80 -16.91
N ALA A 28 7.48 12.23 -17.57
CA ALA A 28 6.36 12.88 -16.88
C ALA A 28 5.65 11.95 -15.86
N ALA A 29 5.57 10.65 -16.14
CA ALA A 29 5.02 9.67 -15.21
C ALA A 29 5.97 9.41 -14.02
N GLU A 30 7.26 9.26 -14.29
CA GLU A 30 8.31 9.12 -13.27
C GLU A 30 8.34 10.35 -12.35
N ASP A 31 8.29 11.56 -12.90
CA ASP A 31 8.25 12.82 -12.14
C ASP A 31 6.99 12.92 -11.26
N LYS A 32 5.82 12.58 -11.80
CA LYS A 32 4.56 12.57 -11.04
C LYS A 32 4.60 11.54 -9.90
N LEU A 33 5.16 10.36 -10.16
CA LEU A 33 5.33 9.33 -9.15
C LEU A 33 6.29 9.80 -8.05
N ASN A 34 7.44 10.36 -8.42
CA ASN A 34 8.43 10.88 -7.47
C ASN A 34 7.85 12.04 -6.64
N ALA A 35 7.10 12.95 -7.26
CA ALA A 35 6.41 14.02 -6.56
C ALA A 35 5.37 13.46 -5.57
N HIS A 36 4.62 12.43 -5.97
CA HIS A 36 3.66 11.77 -5.07
C HIS A 36 4.37 11.07 -3.91
N LEU A 37 5.42 10.30 -4.18
CA LEU A 37 6.25 9.64 -3.16
C LEU A 37 6.85 10.63 -2.16
N ALA A 38 7.25 11.83 -2.62
CA ALA A 38 7.75 12.88 -1.73
C ALA A 38 6.68 13.44 -0.78
N THR A 39 5.40 13.32 -1.15
CA THR A 39 4.26 13.76 -0.32
C THR A 39 3.69 12.65 0.57
N ILE A 40 4.02 11.39 0.29
CA ILE A 40 3.56 10.24 1.08
C ILE A 40 4.30 10.27 2.43
N THR A 41 3.56 10.63 3.47
CA THR A 41 4.04 10.47 4.85
C THR A 41 3.86 9.01 5.23
N LYS A 42 4.96 8.32 5.56
CA LYS A 42 4.90 6.95 6.07
C LYS A 42 4.10 6.95 7.38
N SER A 43 3.05 6.16 7.42
CA SER A 43 2.22 5.96 8.60
C SER A 43 2.34 4.53 9.11
N ARG A 44 1.70 4.26 10.25
CA ARG A 44 1.68 2.91 10.84
C ARG A 44 0.73 1.95 10.12
N ILE A 45 -0.09 2.46 9.21
CA ILE A 45 -1.16 1.71 8.56
C ILE A 45 -0.98 1.84 7.06
N TRP A 46 -0.83 0.71 6.39
CA TRP A 46 -0.64 0.69 4.95
C TRP A 46 -1.22 -0.59 4.38
N TYR A 47 -1.53 -0.56 3.09
CA TYR A 47 -1.95 -1.72 2.32
C TYR A 47 -1.12 -1.83 1.04
N GLY A 48 -1.17 -2.98 0.37
CA GLY A 48 -0.31 -3.29 -0.78
C GLY A 48 0.79 -4.27 -0.41
N ASP A 49 1.95 -4.13 -1.03
CA ASP A 49 3.11 -4.99 -0.80
C ASP A 49 4.33 -4.18 -0.30
N TYR A 50 5.38 -4.88 0.13
CA TYR A 50 6.58 -4.25 0.68
C TYR A 50 7.35 -3.37 -0.33
N THR A 51 7.16 -3.60 -1.62
CA THR A 51 7.80 -2.83 -2.70
C THR A 51 6.97 -1.61 -3.12
N ASN A 52 5.66 -1.62 -2.86
CA ASN A 52 4.74 -0.54 -3.18
C ASN A 52 3.65 -0.37 -2.10
N PRO A 53 4.02 0.09 -0.88
CA PRO A 53 3.07 0.32 0.19
C PRO A 53 2.26 1.60 -0.04
N ILE A 54 0.95 1.54 0.15
CA ILE A 54 0.06 2.71 0.18
C ILE A 54 -0.28 3.01 1.63
N TYR A 55 0.28 4.10 2.16
CA TYR A 55 0.11 4.53 3.54
C TYR A 55 -1.21 5.29 3.75
N ILE A 56 -1.91 4.96 4.82
CA ILE A 56 -3.10 5.68 5.31
C ILE A 56 -2.62 6.70 6.33
N ASP A 57 -2.91 7.99 6.12
CA ASP A 57 -2.49 9.08 7.02
C ASP A 57 -2.77 8.76 8.50
N ASP A 58 -1.80 9.02 9.40
CA ASP A 58 -1.93 8.73 10.84
C ASP A 58 -3.16 9.43 11.46
N LYS A 59 -3.59 10.58 10.91
CA LYS A 59 -4.84 11.25 11.36
C LYS A 59 -6.09 10.39 11.10
N ASP A 60 -6.06 9.60 10.03
CA ASP A 60 -7.12 8.68 9.62
C ASP A 60 -6.89 7.29 10.21
N GLY A 61 -5.69 7.02 10.73
CA GLY A 61 -5.32 5.72 11.29
C GLY A 61 -5.98 5.32 12.60
N TYR A 62 -6.56 6.28 13.31
CA TYR A 62 -7.43 6.01 14.47
C TYR A 62 -8.86 5.61 14.04
N ARG A 63 -9.20 5.75 12.75
CA ARG A 63 -10.50 5.31 12.22
C ARG A 63 -10.47 3.81 12.00
N THR A 64 -11.62 3.18 12.21
CA THR A 64 -11.79 1.76 11.88
C THR A 64 -11.87 1.57 10.37
N VAL A 65 -11.01 0.72 9.82
CA VAL A 65 -11.06 0.26 8.42
C VAL A 65 -11.98 -0.96 8.35
N TYR A 66 -13.04 -0.88 7.57
CA TYR A 66 -13.99 -1.98 7.39
C TYR A 66 -13.72 -2.77 6.11
N PHE A 67 -13.58 -4.09 6.25
CA PHE A 67 -13.47 -5.05 5.18
C PHE A 67 -14.81 -5.77 5.04
N SER A 68 -15.28 -5.99 3.81
CA SER A 68 -16.47 -6.81 3.52
C SER A 68 -16.04 -8.05 2.72
N PRO A 69 -15.67 -9.16 3.38
CA PRO A 69 -15.22 -10.38 2.69
C PRO A 69 -16.28 -10.97 1.75
N SER A 70 -17.55 -10.85 2.14
CA SER A 70 -18.69 -11.30 1.32
C SER A 70 -19.05 -10.34 0.20
N GLY A 71 -18.50 -9.11 0.21
CA GLY A 71 -18.92 -8.02 -0.65
C GLY A 71 -20.30 -7.44 -0.31
N SER A 72 -20.94 -7.91 0.77
CA SER A 72 -22.24 -7.39 1.20
C SER A 72 -22.09 -6.01 1.85
N GLY A 73 -23.13 -5.18 1.71
CA GLY A 73 -23.24 -3.88 2.40
C GLY A 73 -23.71 -4.01 3.86
N SER A 74 -23.95 -5.23 4.34
CA SER A 74 -24.42 -5.48 5.70
C SER A 74 -23.29 -5.27 6.70
N ALA A 75 -23.52 -4.45 7.72
CA ALA A 75 -22.56 -4.28 8.83
C ALA A 75 -22.29 -5.61 9.57
N PHE A 76 -23.21 -6.58 9.48
CA PHE A 76 -23.04 -7.89 10.11
C PHE A 76 -22.01 -8.79 9.41
N ASP A 77 -21.71 -8.49 8.14
CA ASP A 77 -20.76 -9.25 7.31
C ASP A 77 -19.43 -8.49 7.12
N GLN A 78 -19.22 -7.44 7.91
CA GLN A 78 -18.03 -6.63 7.86
C GLN A 78 -17.10 -6.92 9.04
N ILE A 79 -15.80 -6.80 8.77
CA ILE A 79 -14.73 -6.89 9.76
C ILE A 79 -14.09 -5.51 9.85
N GLY A 80 -14.16 -4.87 11.02
CA GLY A 80 -13.49 -3.61 11.31
C GLY A 80 -12.11 -3.84 11.91
N VAL A 81 -11.10 -3.08 11.50
CA VAL A 81 -9.75 -3.10 12.08
C VAL A 81 -9.31 -1.68 12.41
N ALA A 82 -8.85 -1.45 13.64
CA ALA A 82 -8.34 -0.15 14.09
C ALA A 82 -7.07 -0.30 14.94
N ILE A 83 -6.24 0.74 15.01
CA ILE A 83 -5.16 0.83 15.99
C ILE A 83 -5.66 1.65 17.20
N ARG A 84 -5.67 1.04 18.39
CA ARG A 84 -6.04 1.69 19.66
C ARG A 84 -5.05 1.32 20.75
N ASP A 85 -4.59 2.31 21.52
CA ASP A 85 -3.69 2.11 22.67
C ASP A 85 -2.44 1.25 22.39
N GLY A 86 -1.93 1.31 21.14
CA GLY A 86 -0.78 0.52 20.71
C GLY A 86 -1.09 -0.95 20.36
N GLY A 87 -2.36 -1.36 20.41
CA GLY A 87 -2.86 -2.65 19.95
C GLY A 87 -3.65 -2.55 18.65
N ILE A 88 -3.89 -3.71 18.01
CA ILE A 88 -4.82 -3.86 16.88
C ILE A 88 -6.15 -4.35 17.45
N GLU A 89 -7.20 -3.56 17.28
CA GLU A 89 -8.57 -3.94 17.61
C GLU A 89 -9.24 -4.52 16.36
N ILE A 90 -9.80 -5.72 16.48
CA ILE A 90 -10.58 -6.39 15.43
C ILE A 90 -12.03 -6.45 15.91
N GLN A 91 -12.91 -5.86 15.11
CA GLN A 91 -14.36 -5.85 15.29
C GLN A 91 -15.01 -6.67 14.19
N GLY A 92 -16.18 -7.22 14.45
CA GLY A 92 -17.10 -7.55 13.36
C GLY A 92 -18.44 -7.99 13.91
N GLY A 93 -19.36 -8.25 12.98
CA GLY A 93 -20.76 -8.49 13.28
C GLY A 93 -21.06 -9.85 13.88
N ASN A 94 -21.97 -10.60 13.23
CA ASN A 94 -22.52 -11.83 13.81
C ASN A 94 -21.55 -13.02 13.82
N SER A 95 -20.42 -12.94 13.10
CA SER A 95 -19.45 -14.02 13.07
C SER A 95 -18.09 -13.53 12.60
N VAL A 96 -17.29 -12.97 13.52
CA VAL A 96 -15.84 -12.94 13.33
C VAL A 96 -15.27 -14.24 13.87
N ALA A 97 -14.78 -15.09 12.98
CA ALA A 97 -14.03 -16.27 13.35
C ALA A 97 -12.53 -16.00 13.11
N LEU A 98 -11.72 -16.20 14.14
CA LEU A 98 -10.27 -16.23 14.01
C LEU A 98 -9.86 -17.69 13.78
N GLU A 99 -9.81 -18.11 12.52
CA GLU A 99 -9.38 -19.45 12.15
C GLU A 99 -7.85 -19.55 12.11
N LEU A 100 -7.29 -20.25 13.09
CA LEU A 100 -5.86 -20.54 13.14
C LEU A 100 -5.55 -21.67 12.14
N GLN A 101 -4.88 -21.32 11.05
CA GLN A 101 -4.53 -22.29 10.00
C GLN A 101 -3.41 -23.27 10.44
N SER A 102 -2.69 -22.99 11.54
CA SER A 102 -1.74 -23.94 12.16
C SER A 102 -1.40 -23.57 13.61
N SER A 103 -1.36 -24.57 14.50
CA SER A 103 -0.90 -24.56 15.90
C SER A 103 -1.51 -23.47 16.80
N ASN A 104 -2.61 -23.86 17.44
CA ASN A 104 -3.57 -23.03 18.14
C ASN A 104 -3.01 -22.28 19.36
N PHE A 105 -2.53 -21.04 19.21
CA PHE A 105 -2.73 -19.84 20.06
C PHE A 105 -2.13 -18.63 19.33
N PHE A 106 -2.68 -17.42 19.47
CA PHE A 106 -1.91 -16.21 19.14
C PHE A 106 -2.15 -15.07 20.14
N ARG A 107 -1.06 -14.46 20.58
CA ARG A 107 -1.01 -13.18 21.32
C ARG A 107 -0.30 -12.20 20.41
N VAL A 108 -0.92 -11.06 20.08
CA VAL A 108 -0.27 -10.02 19.25
C VAL A 108 0.27 -8.94 20.16
N TYR A 109 1.59 -8.83 20.21
CA TYR A 109 2.30 -7.68 20.75
C TYR A 109 3.45 -7.36 19.80
N LEU A 110 3.73 -6.08 19.57
CA LEU A 110 5.06 -5.69 19.11
C LEU A 110 6.02 -5.96 20.26
N GLN A 111 6.89 -6.96 20.12
CA GLN A 111 7.94 -7.23 21.09
C GLN A 111 8.95 -6.08 21.05
N ASP A 112 8.86 -5.17 22.03
CA ASP A 112 9.87 -4.13 22.22
C ASP A 112 11.05 -4.68 23.03
N TRP A 113 12.10 -5.10 22.33
CA TRP A 113 13.36 -5.57 22.93
C TRP A 113 14.08 -4.49 23.76
N ARG A 114 13.67 -3.21 23.67
CA ARG A 114 14.23 -2.12 24.48
C ARG A 114 13.60 -2.02 25.87
N ARG A 115 12.52 -2.74 26.15
CA ARG A 115 11.88 -2.81 27.48
C ARG A 115 12.43 -3.94 28.37
N SER A 116 13.36 -4.75 27.86
CA SER A 116 14.07 -5.75 28.66
C SER A 116 15.42 -5.22 29.14
N LYS A 117 15.37 -4.21 30.02
CA LYS A 117 16.42 -3.87 30.98
C LYS A 117 15.79 -3.35 32.26
#